data_AF-A0A502TJ20-F1
#
_entry.id   AF-A0A502TJ20-F1
#
_cell.length_a   1.000
_cell.length_b   1.000
_cell.length_c   1.000
_cell.angle_alpha   90.00
_cell.angle_beta   90.00
_cell.angle_gamma   90.00
#
_symmetry.space_group_name_H-M   'P 1'
#
loop_
_entity.id
_entity.type
_entity.pdbx_description
1 polymer ?
#
loop_
_entity_poly.entity_id
_entity_poly.type
_entity_poly.pdbx_seq_one_letter_code
_entity_poly.pdbx_strand_id
1 'polypeptide(L)' 'MSDKVTISDIRRAGHCVSGAKAWFERHNLDFRDFIKNGIDEETFLASGDALGVAVVEHKRKLGNDG' A
#
# COMPACT_ATOMS: atom_id res chain seq x y z
N MET A 1 -3.01 -1.13 -16.40
CA MET A 1 -4.03 -1.32 -15.35
C MET A 1 -3.41 -0.72 -14.10
N SER A 2 -3.90 0.43 -13.65
CA SER A 2 -3.29 1.15 -12.52
C SER A 2 -3.97 0.69 -11.23
N ASP A 3 -3.43 -0.36 -10.63
CA ASP A 3 -3.90 -0.89 -9.36
C ASP A 3 -3.42 0.02 -8.22
N LYS A 4 -4.20 1.06 -7.95
CA LYS A 4 -3.94 1.97 -6.84
C LYS A 4 -4.14 1.26 -5.51
N VAL A 5 -3.12 1.26 -4.68
CA VAL A 5 -3.21 0.85 -3.28
C VAL A 5 -3.85 1.99 -2.49
N THR A 6 -4.80 1.63 -1.64
CA THR A 6 -5.49 2.55 -0.72
C THR A 6 -5.37 2.05 0.71
N ILE A 7 -5.79 2.89 1.66
CA ILE A 7 -5.84 2.52 3.08
C ILE A 7 -6.74 1.30 3.36
N SER A 8 -7.74 1.07 2.50
CA SER A 8 -8.61 -0.10 2.58
C SER A 8 -7.85 -1.38 2.24
N ASP A 9 -6.98 -1.36 1.24
CA ASP A 9 -6.13 -2.50 0.89
C ASP A 9 -5.16 -2.85 2.03
N ILE A 10 -4.56 -1.83 2.67
CA ILE A 10 -3.69 -1.99 3.86
C ILE A 10 -4.44 -2.73 4.98
N ARG A 11 -5.67 -2.31 5.27
CA ARG A 11 -6.51 -2.95 6.30
C ARG A 11 -6.91 -4.36 5.90
N ARG A 12 -7.19 -4.59 4.63
CA ARG A 12 -7.59 -5.91 4.09
C ARG A 12 -6.42 -6.90 4.05
N ALA A 13 -5.20 -6.40 3.89
CA ALA A 13 -3.96 -7.15 4.08
C ALA A 13 -3.65 -7.47 5.55
N GLY A 14 -4.46 -7.00 6.51
CA GLY A 14 -4.25 -7.24 7.94
C GLY A 14 -3.18 -6.35 8.58
N HIS A 15 -2.71 -5.32 7.88
CA HIS A 15 -1.72 -4.38 8.43
C HIS A 15 -2.38 -3.24 9.20
N CYS A 16 -1.74 -2.83 10.30
CA CYS A 16 -2.17 -1.69 11.09
C CYS A 16 -1.84 -0.37 10.37
N VAL A 17 -2.78 0.58 10.43
CA VAL A 17 -2.58 1.95 9.91
C VAL A 17 -1.34 2.62 10.49
N SER A 18 -1.03 2.38 11.76
CA SER A 18 0.15 2.92 12.42
C SER A 18 1.47 2.42 11.80
N GLY A 19 1.53 1.15 11.39
CA GLY A 19 2.71 0.56 10.74
C GLY A 19 2.89 1.11 9.32
N ALA A 20 1.80 1.23 8.57
CA ALA A 20 1.82 1.91 7.28
C ALA A 20 2.29 3.37 7.44
N LYS A 21 1.71 4.14 8.37
CA LYS A 21 2.11 5.54 8.61
C LYS A 21 3.61 5.67 8.91
N ALA A 22 4.15 4.84 9.81
CA ALA A 22 5.57 4.86 10.14
C ALA A 22 6.47 4.53 8.94
N TRP A 23 6.00 3.65 8.05
CA TRP A 23 6.66 3.36 6.79
C TRP A 23 6.64 4.58 5.85
N PHE A 24 5.48 5.19 5.64
CA PHE A 24 5.36 6.42 4.83
C PHE A 24 6.28 7.55 5.34
N GLU A 25 6.37 7.74 6.67
CA GLU A 25 7.27 8.72 7.28
C GLU A 25 8.76 8.42 7.01
N ARG A 26 9.17 7.15 6.98
CA ARG A 26 10.56 6.74 6.66
C ARG A 26 10.91 6.92 5.18
N HIS A 27 9.93 6.71 4.30
CA HIS A 27 10.10 6.86 2.85
C HIS A 27 9.88 8.29 2.35
N ASN A 28 9.61 9.24 3.25
CA ASN A 28 9.29 10.62 2.92
C ASN A 28 8.10 10.72 1.93
N LEU A 29 7.11 9.83 2.11
CA LEU A 29 5.90 9.75 1.31
C LEU A 29 4.73 10.39 2.05
N ASP A 30 3.85 11.06 1.29
CA ASP A 30 2.68 11.74 1.86
C ASP A 30 1.54 10.77 2.17
N PHE A 31 1.46 10.36 3.45
CA PHE A 31 0.37 9.51 3.93
C PHE A 31 -1.02 10.17 3.76
N ARG A 32 -1.10 11.50 3.87
CA ARG A 32 -2.34 12.25 3.63
C ARG A 32 -2.77 12.20 2.16
N ASP A 33 -1.83 12.32 1.24
CA ASP A 33 -2.11 12.22 -0.19
C ASP A 33 -2.54 10.80 -0.54
N PHE A 34 -1.86 9.79 0.00
CA PHE A 34 -2.24 8.38 -0.12
C PHE A 34 -3.67 8.09 0.33
N ILE A 35 -4.16 8.66 1.44
CA ILE A 35 -5.55 8.44 1.88
C ILE A 35 -6.56 9.07 0.90
N LYS A 36 -6.23 10.21 0.29
CA LYS A 36 -7.14 10.92 -0.62
C LYS A 36 -7.13 10.35 -2.04
N ASN A 37 -5.93 10.15 -2.58
CA ASN A 37 -5.70 9.84 -4.00
C ASN A 37 -5.31 8.38 -4.24
N GLY A 38 -4.92 7.65 -3.18
CA GLY A 38 -4.21 6.38 -3.31
C GLY A 38 -2.78 6.59 -3.83
N ILE A 39 -2.02 5.51 -3.91
CA ILE A 39 -0.71 5.49 -4.58
C ILE A 39 -0.62 4.23 -5.43
N ASP A 40 0.16 4.27 -6.50
CA ASP A 40 0.35 3.09 -7.34
C ASP A 40 1.08 1.98 -6.59
N GLU A 41 0.67 0.73 -6.83
CA GLU A 41 1.38 -0.45 -6.34
C GLU A 41 2.82 -0.49 -6.83
N GLU A 42 3.09 0.03 -8.02
CA GLU A 42 4.44 0.12 -8.56
C GLU A 42 5.33 1.03 -7.70
N THR A 43 4.79 2.10 -7.13
CA THR A 43 5.54 2.96 -6.20
C THR A 43 5.91 2.22 -4.92
N PHE A 44 5.01 1.36 -4.41
CA PHE A 44 5.31 0.49 -3.27
C PHE A 44 6.38 -0.55 -3.61
N LEU A 45 6.33 -1.16 -4.79
CA LEU A 45 7.35 -2.11 -5.26
C LEU A 45 8.70 -1.42 -5.51
N ALA A 46 8.69 -0.23 -6.09
CA ALA A 46 9.87 0.58 -6.37
C ALA A 46 10.58 1.04 -5.09
N SER A 47 9.83 1.16 -3.98
CA SER A 47 10.41 1.43 -2.66
C SER A 47 11.32 0.29 -2.17
N GLY A 48 11.17 -0.93 -2.71
CA GLY A 48 12.01 -2.09 -2.38
C GLY A 48 11.76 -2.68 -0.98
N ASP A 49 10.69 -2.24 -0.33
CA ASP A 49 10.45 -2.51 1.08
C ASP A 49 9.48 -3.67 1.30
N ALA A 50 9.71 -4.43 2.37
CA ALA A 50 8.91 -5.62 2.69
C ALA A 50 7.42 -5.29 2.88
N LEU A 51 7.11 -4.09 3.42
CA LEU A 51 5.73 -3.64 3.57
C LEU A 51 5.07 -3.36 2.23
N GLY A 52 5.78 -2.71 1.30
CA GLY A 52 5.26 -2.46 -0.04
C GLY A 52 5.00 -3.74 -0.81
N VAL A 53 5.95 -4.67 -0.81
CA VAL A 53 5.79 -5.98 -1.44
C VAL A 53 4.62 -6.76 -0.83
N ALA A 54 4.52 -6.82 0.50
CA ALA A 54 3.43 -7.54 1.16
C ALA A 54 2.05 -6.99 0.80
N VAL A 55 1.88 -5.66 0.80
CA VAL A 55 0.60 -5.01 0.49
C VAL A 55 0.19 -5.24 -0.96
N VAL A 56 1.13 -5.14 -1.90
CA VAL A 56 0.88 -5.37 -3.33
C VAL A 56 0.53 -6.83 -3.61
N GLU A 57 1.27 -7.77 -3.03
CA GLU A 57 0.97 -9.20 -3.11
C GLU A 57 -0.43 -9.53 -2.56
N HIS A 58 -0.80 -8.95 -1.42
CA HIS A 58 -2.15 -9.13 -0.85
C HIS A 58 -3.23 -8.56 -1.76
N LYS A 59 -3.01 -7.36 -2.33
CA LYS A 59 -3.97 -6.74 -3.26
C LYS A 59 -4.18 -7.59 -4.51
N ARG A 60 -3.10 -8.08 -5.13
CA ARG A 60 -3.15 -8.96 -6.30
C ARG A 60 -3.89 -10.25 -6.05
N LYS A 61 -3.70 -10.87 -4.89
CA LYS A 61 -4.47 -12.06 -4.48
C LYS A 61 -5.96 -11.74 -4.36
N LEU A 62 -6.31 -10.65 -3.66
CA LEU A 62 -7.71 -10.24 -3.46
C LEU A 62 -8.44 -9.84 -4.76
N GLY A 63 -7.73 -9.33 -5.76
CA GLY A 63 -8.29 -9.00 -7.07
C GLY A 63 -8.56 -10.22 -7.96
N ASN A 64 -7.98 -11.37 -7.62
CA ASN A 64 -8.09 -12.62 -8.39
C ASN A 64 -9.06 -13.64 -7.76
N ASP A 65 -9.75 -13.25 -6.67
CA ASP A 65 -10.71 -14.05 -5.89
C ASP A 65 -12.18 -13.55 -6.08
N GLY A 66 -12.48 -12.85 -7.18
CA GLY A 66 -13.80 -12.26 -7.47
C GLY A 66 -14.30 -12.52 -8.88
#